data_AF-A0A949X850-F1
#
_entry.id   AF-A0A949X850-F1
#
_cell.length_a   1.000
_cell.length_b   1.000
_cell.length_c   1.000
_cell.angle_alpha   90.00
_cell.angle_beta   90.00
_cell.angle_gamma   90.00
#
_symmetry.space_group_name_H-M   'P 1'
#
loop_
_entity.id
_entity.type
_entity.pdbx_description
1 polymer ?
#
loop_
_entity_poly.entity_id
_entity_poly.type
_entity_poly.pdbx_seq_one_letter_code
_entity_poly.pdbx_strand_id
1 'polypeptide(L)'
;MSSFWFGTDRLWTSLPVGGAWNGLPHYTPGDPTFRQKLFYWRDGYDPAIEPQPDLKVTGKRLDAPAPPLHVDKPTSGWVKRDQPFMLTGINFPTLGCWEITGRYKDDELTFVIWVTK
;
A
#
# COMPACT_ATOMS: atom_id res chain seq x y z
N MET A 1 14.42 5.16 -8.67
CA MET A 1 13.39 4.32 -9.35
C MET A 1 12.27 5.24 -9.80
N SER A 2 11.79 5.08 -11.03
CA SER A 2 10.63 5.82 -11.53
C SER A 2 9.33 5.20 -11.04
N SER A 3 8.33 6.04 -10.79
CA SER A 3 6.97 5.62 -10.44
C SER A 3 5.95 6.33 -11.33
N PHE A 4 4.73 5.82 -11.33
CA PHE A 4 3.58 6.42 -12.02
C PHE A 4 2.35 6.39 -11.10
N TRP A 5 1.38 7.26 -11.39
CA TRP A 5 0.10 7.29 -10.70
C TRP A 5 -0.83 6.23 -11.28
N PHE A 6 -1.45 5.44 -10.41
CA PHE A 6 -2.36 4.38 -10.79
C PHE A 6 -3.68 4.52 -10.03
N GLY A 7 -4.80 4.55 -10.75
CA GLY A 7 -6.14 4.74 -10.20
C GLY A 7 -6.88 5.93 -10.83
N THR A 8 -7.83 6.48 -10.08
CA THR A 8 -8.65 7.65 -10.47
C THR A 8 -8.63 8.68 -9.34
N ASP A 9 -9.25 9.85 -9.54
CA ASP A 9 -9.47 10.88 -8.52
C ASP A 9 -10.20 10.36 -7.25
N ARG A 10 -10.93 9.25 -7.36
CA ARG A 10 -11.63 8.65 -6.23
C ARG A 10 -10.72 7.84 -5.30
N LEU A 11 -9.69 7.20 -5.85
CA LEU A 11 -8.67 6.48 -5.12
C LEU A 11 -7.50 6.18 -6.06
N TRP A 12 -6.30 6.61 -5.68
CA TRP A 12 -5.09 6.31 -6.45
C TRP A 12 -3.87 6.06 -5.57
N THR A 13 -2.86 5.40 -6.14
CA THR A 13 -1.56 5.15 -5.50
C THR A 13 -0.41 5.44 -6.47
N SER A 14 0.83 5.35 -5.98
CA SER A 14 2.04 5.43 -6.80
C SER A 14 2.71 4.05 -6.88
N LEU A 15 2.90 3.55 -8.10
CA LEU A 15 3.49 2.24 -8.35
C LEU A 15 4.82 2.35 -9.09
N PRO A 16 5.79 1.45 -8.85
CA PRO A 16 7.03 1.42 -9.61
C PRO A 16 6.76 1.02 -11.06
N VAL A 17 7.39 1.71 -12.02
CA VAL A 17 7.22 1.41 -13.46
C VAL A 17 7.62 -0.02 -13.80
N GLY A 18 8.59 -0.59 -13.10
CA GLY A 18 9.04 -1.97 -13.29
C GLY A 18 8.11 -3.04 -12.71
N GLY A 19 6.99 -2.67 -12.08
CA GLY A 19 6.05 -3.63 -11.49
C GLY A 19 6.63 -4.46 -10.34
N ALA A 20 7.74 -4.01 -9.73
CA ALA A 20 8.42 -4.74 -8.68
C ALA A 20 8.92 -3.84 -7.55
N TRP A 21 8.85 -4.37 -6.33
CA TRP A 21 9.62 -3.89 -5.19
C TRP A 21 10.77 -4.86 -4.92
N ASN A 22 12.00 -4.34 -5.04
CA ASN A 22 13.23 -5.10 -4.80
C ASN A 22 13.83 -4.67 -3.45
N GLY A 23 14.31 -5.63 -2.66
CA GLY A 23 15.09 -5.37 -1.45
C GLY A 23 14.31 -4.64 -0.36
N LEU A 24 13.03 -4.97 -0.19
CA LEU A 24 12.23 -4.38 0.89
C LEU A 24 12.86 -4.65 2.26
N PRO A 25 12.91 -3.65 3.16
CA PRO A 25 13.51 -3.82 4.48
C PRO A 25 12.63 -4.69 5.38
N HIS A 26 13.19 -5.13 6.50
CA HIS A 26 12.44 -5.70 7.62
C HIS A 26 12.02 -4.59 8.59
N TYR A 27 10.91 -4.75 9.32
CA TYR A 27 10.45 -3.68 10.23
C TYR A 27 11.34 -3.55 11.48
N THR A 28 11.75 -4.67 12.06
CA THR A 28 12.66 -4.75 13.21
C THR A 28 13.74 -5.82 12.99
N PRO A 29 14.85 -5.78 13.74
CA PRO A 29 15.82 -6.87 13.73
C PRO A 29 15.14 -8.20 14.09
N GLY A 30 15.20 -9.19 13.19
CA GLY A 30 14.60 -10.52 13.38
C GLY A 30 13.18 -10.67 12.86
N ASP A 31 12.54 -9.61 12.35
CA ASP A 31 11.27 -9.73 11.63
C ASP A 31 11.50 -10.46 10.29
N PRO A 32 10.89 -11.64 10.06
CA PRO A 32 11.10 -12.40 8.84
C PRO A 32 10.33 -11.83 7.63
N THR A 33 9.49 -10.81 7.83
CA THR A 33 8.60 -10.26 6.80
C THR A 33 9.22 -9.07 6.07
N PHE A 34 8.71 -8.77 4.88
CA PHE A 34 9.21 -7.68 4.05
C PHE A 34 8.27 -6.47 4.12
N ARG A 35 8.78 -5.35 4.60
CA ARG A 35 8.01 -4.14 4.93
C ARG A 35 7.89 -3.21 3.72
N GLN A 36 6.68 -2.73 3.46
CA GLN A 36 6.40 -1.61 2.56
C GLN A 36 5.45 -0.60 3.24
N LYS A 37 5.57 0.66 2.86
CA LYS A 37 4.55 1.68 3.12
C LYS A 37 3.72 1.87 1.85
N LEU A 38 2.41 1.68 1.96
CA LEU A 38 1.48 2.00 0.90
C LEU A 38 0.83 3.35 1.17
N PHE A 39 0.73 4.14 0.10
CA PHE A 39 0.13 5.46 0.11
C PHE A 39 -1.08 5.46 -0.81
N TYR A 40 -2.16 6.06 -0.34
CA TYR A 40 -3.37 6.25 -1.12
C TYR A 40 -3.80 7.70 -1.03
N TRP A 41 -4.22 8.25 -2.16
CA TRP A 41 -4.80 9.58 -2.26
C TRP A 41 -6.22 9.48 -2.78
N ARG A 42 -6.99 10.52 -2.48
CA ARG A 42 -8.37 10.70 -2.91
C ARG A 42 -8.70 12.18 -2.88
N ASP A 43 -9.45 12.65 -3.86
CA ASP A 43 -9.94 14.01 -3.88
C ASP A 43 -10.93 14.26 -2.72
N GLY A 44 -10.69 15.35 -2.00
CA GLY A 44 -11.47 15.72 -0.82
C GLY A 44 -11.23 14.83 0.41
N TYR A 45 -10.11 14.09 0.47
CA TYR A 45 -9.66 13.54 1.75
C TYR A 45 -9.17 14.67 2.67
N ASP A 46 -9.68 14.71 3.90
CA ASP A 46 -9.31 15.70 4.91
C ASP A 46 -8.91 14.99 6.21
N PRO A 47 -7.61 14.97 6.58
CA PRO A 47 -7.14 14.32 7.78
C PRO A 47 -7.47 15.09 9.07
N ALA A 48 -7.95 16.34 9.00
CA ALA A 48 -8.50 17.04 10.16
C ALA A 48 -9.88 16.46 10.55
N ILE A 49 -10.64 15.98 9.57
CA ILE A 49 -11.93 15.32 9.77
C ILE A 49 -11.74 13.81 10.04
N GLU A 50 -10.83 13.17 9.31
CA GLU A 50 -10.56 11.73 9.39
C GLU A 50 -9.06 11.43 9.56
N PRO A 51 -8.49 11.69 10.76
CA PRO A 51 -7.06 11.48 11.03
C PRO A 51 -6.65 9.99 11.02
N GLN A 52 -7.63 9.09 11.20
CA GLN A 52 -7.46 7.65 11.09
C GLN A 52 -8.38 7.15 9.98
N PRO A 53 -7.90 7.08 8.73
CA PRO A 53 -8.74 6.73 7.60
C PRO A 53 -9.26 5.28 7.71
N ASP A 54 -10.52 5.03 7.35
CA ASP A 54 -11.08 3.67 7.20
C ASP A 54 -10.59 3.00 5.90
N LEU A 55 -9.27 3.05 5.67
CA LEU A 55 -8.59 2.41 4.56
C LEU A 55 -8.38 0.93 4.91
N LYS A 56 -8.93 0.03 4.11
CA LYS A 56 -8.73 -1.42 4.25
C LYS A 56 -7.81 -1.88 3.13
N VAL A 57 -6.69 -2.48 3.50
CA VAL A 57 -5.79 -3.12 2.53
C VAL A 57 -5.82 -4.62 2.76
N THR A 58 -5.87 -5.37 1.68
CA THR A 58 -5.68 -6.82 1.69
C THR A 58 -4.63 -7.19 0.64
N GLY A 59 -4.05 -8.38 0.79
CA GLY A 59 -3.20 -8.91 -0.25
C GLY A 59 -3.19 -10.42 -0.28
N LYS A 60 -3.10 -10.96 -1.49
CA LYS A 60 -3.14 -12.38 -1.81
C LYS A 60 -1.96 -12.71 -2.71
N ARG A 61 -1.20 -13.73 -2.34
CA ARG A 61 -0.16 -14.28 -3.21
C ARG A 61 -0.80 -15.06 -4.36
N LEU A 62 -0.32 -14.81 -5.58
CA LEU A 62 -0.87 -15.38 -6.82
C LEU A 62 -0.05 -16.55 -7.37
N ASP A 63 1.27 -16.55 -7.14
CA ASP A 63 2.21 -17.52 -7.72
C ASP A 63 2.48 -18.75 -6.83
N ALA A 64 2.11 -18.68 -5.54
CA ALA A 64 2.19 -19.80 -4.62
C ALA A 64 1.28 -19.59 -3.39
N PRO A 65 0.99 -20.64 -2.60
CA PRO A 65 0.31 -20.50 -1.31
C PRO A 65 1.13 -19.64 -0.34
N ALA A 66 0.48 -18.68 0.32
CA ALA A 66 1.03 -17.92 1.44
C ALA A 66 -0.11 -17.43 2.35
N PRO A 67 0.17 -17.16 3.64
CA PRO A 67 -0.74 -16.40 4.48
C PRO A 67 -1.04 -15.02 3.88
N PRO A 68 -2.18 -14.37 4.22
CA PRO A 68 -2.42 -12.98 3.87
C PRO A 68 -1.30 -12.07 4.39
N LEU A 69 -1.03 -10.97 3.68
CA LEU A 69 -0.10 -9.96 4.19
C LEU A 69 -0.68 -9.29 5.45
N HIS A 70 0.21 -8.88 6.36
CA HIS A 70 -0.20 -8.12 7.55
C HIS A 70 -0.30 -6.64 7.20
N VAL A 71 -1.35 -5.98 7.70
CA VAL A 71 -1.61 -4.55 7.49
C VAL A 71 -1.73 -3.86 8.83
N ASP A 72 -0.97 -2.78 9.00
CA ASP A 72 -1.04 -1.96 10.19
C ASP A 72 -2.30 -1.09 10.18
N LYS A 73 -2.63 -0.53 11.34
CA LYS A 73 -3.68 0.50 11.41
C LYS A 73 -3.32 1.69 10.49
N PRO A 74 -4.20 2.09 9.56
CA PRO A 74 -3.96 3.23 8.69
C PRO A 74 -3.80 4.54 9.45
N THR A 75 -3.01 5.44 8.90
CA THR A 75 -2.83 6.81 9.37
C THR A 75 -2.86 7.77 8.18
N SER A 76 -2.68 9.07 8.46
CA SER A 76 -2.64 10.12 7.44
C SER A 76 -1.28 10.83 7.43
N GLY A 77 -0.94 11.39 6.27
CA GLY A 77 0.21 12.27 6.11
C GLY A 77 -0.03 13.33 5.04
N TRP A 78 1.03 14.07 4.70
CA TRP A 78 0.97 15.16 3.73
C TRP A 78 2.21 15.15 2.86
N VAL A 79 2.04 15.28 1.54
CA VAL A 79 3.18 15.63 0.65
C VAL A 79 3.48 17.12 0.80
N LYS A 80 2.42 17.92 0.78
CA LYS A 80 2.34 19.36 1.07
C LYS A 80 1.08 19.61 1.87
N ARG A 81 0.95 20.79 2.49
CA ARG A 81 -0.21 21.14 3.35
C ARG A 81 -1.58 21.05 2.67
N ASP A 82 -1.64 21.03 1.34
CA ASP A 82 -2.85 20.94 0.52
C ASP A 82 -2.96 19.58 -0.20
N GLN A 83 -2.06 18.63 0.09
CA GLN A 83 -1.96 17.33 -0.56
C GLN A 83 -1.86 16.21 0.48
N PRO A 84 -2.95 15.95 1.22
CA PRO A 84 -2.99 14.89 2.20
C PRO A 84 -3.03 13.52 1.53
N PHE A 85 -2.59 12.50 2.25
CA PHE A 85 -2.71 11.10 1.84
C PHE A 85 -3.02 10.21 3.03
N MET A 86 -3.60 9.07 2.74
CA MET A 86 -3.72 7.94 3.65
C MET A 86 -2.48 7.06 3.49
N LEU A 87 -2.01 6.47 4.57
CA LEU A 87 -0.88 5.55 4.55
C LEU A 87 -1.13 4.36 5.46
N THR A 88 -0.61 3.20 5.07
CA THR A 88 -0.50 2.05 5.97
C THR A 88 0.79 1.30 5.71
N GLY A 89 1.26 0.65 6.76
CA GLY A 89 2.35 -0.31 6.67
C GLY A 89 1.82 -1.68 6.29
N ILE A 90 2.50 -2.35 5.36
CA ILE A 90 2.21 -3.73 5.00
C ILE A 90 3.47 -4.59 5.13
N ASN A 91 3.27 -5.84 5.53
CA ASN A 91 4.33 -6.82 5.71
C ASN A 91 4.02 -8.07 4.89
N PHE A 92 4.86 -8.36 3.89
CA PHE A 92 4.76 -9.57 3.09
C PHE A 92 5.40 -10.74 3.83
N PRO A 93 4.66 -11.84 4.05
CA PRO A 93 5.23 -13.02 4.70
C PRO A 93 6.20 -13.78 3.79
N THR A 94 6.08 -13.62 2.47
CA THR A 94 6.96 -14.25 1.47
C THR A 94 7.17 -13.35 0.25
N LEU A 95 8.30 -13.53 -0.42
CA LEU A 95 8.55 -12.96 -1.76
C LEU A 95 7.65 -13.64 -2.80
N GLY A 96 7.37 -12.96 -3.92
CA GLY A 96 6.56 -13.51 -5.01
C GLY A 96 5.62 -12.50 -5.66
N CYS A 97 4.62 -13.00 -6.37
CA CYS A 97 3.60 -12.19 -7.06
C CYS A 97 2.42 -11.96 -6.12
N TRP A 98 2.10 -10.70 -5.85
CA TRP A 98 1.03 -10.33 -4.93
C TRP A 98 0.00 -9.44 -5.61
N GLU A 99 -1.27 -9.83 -5.51
CA GLU A 99 -2.41 -8.95 -5.73
C GLU A 99 -2.67 -8.18 -4.44
N ILE A 100 -2.77 -6.86 -4.55
CA ILE A 100 -3.04 -5.95 -3.44
C ILE A 100 -4.28 -5.17 -3.77
N THR A 101 -5.17 -5.07 -2.80
CA THR A 101 -6.41 -4.31 -2.94
C THR A 101 -6.53 -3.32 -1.81
N GLY A 102 -6.64 -2.04 -2.15
CA GLY A 102 -6.98 -0.96 -1.23
C GLY A 102 -8.43 -0.55 -1.42
N ARG A 103 -9.20 -0.54 -0.33
CA ARG A 103 -10.60 -0.11 -0.30
C ARG A 103 -10.74 1.06 0.66
N TYR A 104 -11.39 2.11 0.22
CA TYR A 104 -11.71 3.26 1.05
C TYR A 104 -13.08 3.80 0.62
N LYS A 105 -14.02 3.85 1.57
CA LYS A 105 -15.45 4.11 1.31
C LYS A 105 -15.98 3.12 0.26
N ASP A 106 -16.59 3.62 -0.82
CA ASP A 106 -17.20 2.82 -1.87
C ASP A 106 -16.23 2.50 -3.03
N ASP A 107 -14.99 2.99 -2.95
CA ASP A 107 -13.99 2.85 -4.00
C ASP A 107 -12.96 1.77 -3.64
N GLU A 108 -12.50 1.07 -4.67
CA GLU A 108 -11.50 0.02 -4.58
C GLU A 108 -10.46 0.18 -5.69
N LEU A 109 -9.20 -0.10 -5.34
CA LEU A 109 -8.08 -0.09 -6.26
C LEU A 109 -7.26 -1.36 -6.08
N THR A 110 -7.21 -2.19 -7.11
CA THR A 110 -6.46 -3.44 -7.13
C THR A 110 -5.30 -3.36 -8.11
N PHE A 111 -4.14 -3.85 -7.70
CA PHE A 111 -2.96 -3.97 -8.57
C PHE A 111 -2.15 -5.21 -8.20
N VAL A 112 -1.31 -5.64 -9.14
CA VAL A 112 -0.37 -6.74 -8.95
C VAL A 112 1.05 -6.20 -8.91
N ILE A 113 1.86 -6.72 -7.97
CA ILE A 113 3.25 -6.33 -7.77
C ILE A 113 4.13 -7.56 -7.53
N TRP A 114 5.34 -7.55 -8.07
CA TRP A 114 6.37 -8.55 -7.78
C TRP A 114 7.22 -8.10 -6.59
N VAL A 115 7.35 -8.93 -5.56
CA VAL A 115 8.20 -8.68 -4.39
C VAL A 115 9.40 -9.59 -4.44
N THR A 116 10.60 -9.02 -4.49
CA THR A 116 11.86 -9.75 -4.60
C THR A 116 12.95 -9.16 -3.72
N LYS A 117 14.04 -9.93 -3.58
CA LYS A 117 15.27 -9.48 -2.94
C LYS A 117 15.90 -8.28 -3.65
#